data_AF-A0A0K2W172-F1
#
_entry.id   AF-A0A0K2W172-F1
#
_cell.length_a   1.000
_cell.length_b   1.000
_cell.length_c   1.000
_cell.angle_alpha   90.00
_cell.angle_beta   90.00
_cell.angle_gamma   90.00
#
_symmetry.space_group_name_H-M   'P 1'
#
loop_
_entity.id
_entity.type
_entity.pdbx_description
1 polymer ?
#
loop_
_entity_poly.entity_id
_entity_poly.type
_entity_poly.pdbx_seq_one_letter_code
_entity_poly.pdbx_strand_id
1 'polypeptide(L)'
;MPKMPAPSDAIADWRPWRSAHAWVVRFVGWAVDTEGSSRSSALIRIGLAMLFWSRWAGELLLYRDQSPIGLFLATNFFVATALLFVGYHSRVAAVWTGLVGLAMYYYFGFQLGREPWTHHHTYLLAVAALLIALTPCGRSYSLDRYLAVMRAERASLAPPAERGNLWGLRLIVVQLSVLYLFAAFDKSNYAFLSGARIEQIFLWYYAGSDYPAGLAWPAAIVSVAVVALEYCLALGLPFRRSRRYLVLPGLAFHAIIYLTLPVYTFSATMALLYLAYFDADAVDKVIARLQGTGSVATARGEIS
;
A
#
# COMPACT_ATOMS: atom_id res chain seq x y z
N MET A 1 -46.78 -30.59 42.29
CA MET A 1 -45.39 -30.10 42.19
C MET A 1 -45.08 -29.83 40.72
N PRO A 2 -44.65 -28.63 40.33
CA PRO A 2 -44.30 -28.32 38.94
C PRO A 2 -43.02 -29.05 38.55
N LYS A 3 -43.01 -29.70 37.37
CA LYS A 3 -41.82 -30.32 36.80
C LYS A 3 -40.76 -29.24 36.52
N MET A 4 -39.59 -29.36 37.16
CA MET A 4 -38.41 -28.58 36.76
C MET A 4 -38.03 -28.94 35.32
N PRO A 5 -37.79 -27.96 34.43
CA PRO A 5 -37.28 -28.22 33.09
C PRO A 5 -35.86 -28.80 33.15
N ALA A 6 -35.57 -29.71 32.21
CA ALA A 6 -34.30 -30.42 32.13
C ALA A 6 -33.12 -29.46 31.82
N PRO A 7 -31.92 -29.66 32.40
CA PRO A 7 -30.77 -28.76 32.22
C PRO A 7 -30.17 -28.70 30.81
N SER A 8 -30.64 -29.50 29.86
CA SER A 8 -30.03 -29.62 28.52
C SER A 8 -30.47 -28.55 27.52
N ASP A 9 -31.58 -27.87 27.75
CA ASP A 9 -32.13 -26.92 26.78
C ASP A 9 -31.65 -25.47 27.00
N ALA A 10 -30.94 -25.20 28.10
CA ALA A 10 -30.45 -23.87 28.45
C ALA A 10 -29.15 -23.46 27.74
N ILE A 11 -28.42 -24.41 27.13
CA ILE A 11 -27.13 -24.13 26.45
C ILE A 11 -27.36 -23.69 24.98
N ALA A 12 -28.49 -24.04 24.36
CA ALA A 12 -28.79 -23.71 22.96
C ALA A 12 -29.24 -22.25 22.71
N ASP A 13 -29.56 -21.51 23.78
CA ASP A 13 -30.10 -20.15 23.73
C ASP A 13 -29.13 -19.07 24.25
N TRP A 14 -27.83 -19.39 24.30
CA TRP A 14 -26.79 -18.40 24.53
C TRP A 14 -26.67 -17.42 23.35
N ARG A 15 -27.46 -16.33 23.43
CA ARG A 15 -27.43 -15.13 22.56
C ARG A 15 -26.02 -14.63 22.16
N PRO A 16 -24.95 -14.71 22.98
CA PRO A 16 -23.61 -14.27 22.58
C PRO A 16 -23.00 -15.10 21.43
N TRP A 17 -23.36 -16.38 21.29
CA TRP A 17 -22.80 -17.25 20.26
C TRP A 17 -23.39 -16.96 18.88
N ARG A 18 -24.70 -16.64 18.82
CA ARG A 18 -25.36 -16.26 17.55
C ARG A 18 -24.82 -14.92 17.02
N SER A 19 -24.47 -13.98 17.90
CA SER A 19 -23.88 -12.71 17.48
C SER A 19 -22.43 -12.88 17.00
N ALA A 20 -21.60 -13.65 17.71
CA ALA A 20 -20.23 -13.95 17.28
C ALA A 20 -20.21 -14.66 15.90
N HIS A 21 -21.06 -15.67 15.70
CA HIS A 21 -21.18 -16.35 14.41
C HIS A 21 -21.62 -15.39 13.29
N ALA A 22 -22.60 -14.51 13.55
CA ALA A 22 -23.03 -13.52 12.56
C ALA A 22 -21.91 -12.53 12.20
N TRP A 23 -21.09 -12.10 13.17
CA TRP A 23 -19.92 -11.27 12.91
C TRP A 23 -18.86 -12.00 12.07
N VAL A 24 -18.58 -13.27 12.39
CA VAL A 24 -17.64 -14.10 11.63
C VAL A 24 -18.12 -14.28 10.19
N VAL A 25 -19.38 -14.64 9.96
CA VAL A 25 -19.94 -14.79 8.61
C VAL A 25 -19.88 -13.48 7.83
N ARG A 26 -20.21 -12.34 8.47
CA ARG A 26 -20.09 -11.03 7.81
C ARG A 26 -18.65 -10.67 7.50
N PHE A 27 -17.72 -10.99 8.40
CA PHE A 27 -16.30 -10.76 8.19
C PHE A 27 -15.74 -11.65 7.08
N VAL A 28 -16.07 -12.94 7.06
CA VAL A 28 -15.67 -13.89 6.01
C VAL A 28 -16.27 -13.48 4.68
N GLY A 29 -17.57 -13.19 4.62
CA GLY A 29 -18.22 -12.74 3.38
C GLY A 29 -17.63 -11.42 2.88
N TRP A 30 -17.32 -10.50 3.80
CA TRP A 30 -16.55 -9.32 3.44
C TRP A 30 -15.17 -9.72 2.91
N ALA A 31 -14.33 -10.45 3.65
CA ALA A 31 -12.94 -10.76 3.30
C ALA A 31 -12.79 -11.63 2.04
N VAL A 32 -13.57 -12.69 1.91
CA VAL A 32 -13.40 -13.76 0.90
C VAL A 32 -14.30 -13.55 -0.31
N ASP A 33 -15.54 -13.12 -0.12
CA ASP A 33 -16.53 -13.15 -1.21
C ASP A 33 -16.63 -11.83 -1.99
N THR A 34 -15.95 -10.78 -1.52
CA THR A 34 -15.98 -9.50 -2.24
C THR A 34 -14.94 -9.44 -3.36
N GLU A 35 -15.45 -9.31 -4.57
CA GLU A 35 -14.65 -9.11 -5.77
C GLU A 35 -14.81 -7.70 -6.34
N GLY A 36 -13.73 -7.20 -6.95
CA GLY A 36 -13.70 -5.94 -7.68
C GLY A 36 -12.74 -6.01 -8.86
N SER A 37 -12.68 -4.95 -9.65
CA SER A 37 -11.71 -4.83 -10.74
C SER A 37 -10.26 -5.07 -10.28
N SER A 38 -9.48 -5.83 -11.05
CA SER A 38 -8.05 -6.07 -10.81
C SER A 38 -7.13 -4.94 -11.32
N ARG A 39 -7.67 -3.88 -11.92
CA ARG A 39 -6.86 -2.83 -12.53
C ARG A 39 -6.09 -2.00 -11.51
N SER A 40 -6.68 -1.72 -10.35
CA SER A 40 -5.98 -0.98 -9.27
C SER A 40 -4.78 -1.77 -8.74
N SER A 41 -4.92 -3.07 -8.52
CA SER A 41 -3.81 -3.93 -8.07
C SER A 41 -2.74 -4.10 -9.15
N ALA A 42 -3.12 -4.12 -10.43
CA ALA A 42 -2.16 -4.11 -11.53
C ALA A 42 -1.34 -2.80 -11.58
N LEU A 43 -1.97 -1.64 -11.39
CA LEU A 43 -1.27 -0.35 -11.32
C LEU A 43 -0.32 -0.28 -10.11
N ILE A 44 -0.77 -0.76 -8.94
CA ILE A 44 0.10 -0.86 -7.76
C ILE A 44 1.30 -1.77 -8.05
N ARG A 45 1.09 -2.94 -8.66
CA ARG A 45 2.18 -3.86 -9.05
C ARG A 45 3.23 -3.16 -9.92
N ILE A 46 2.79 -2.50 -10.99
CA ILE A 46 3.69 -1.79 -11.93
C ILE A 46 4.44 -0.69 -11.19
N GLY A 47 3.73 0.13 -10.41
CA GLY A 47 4.34 1.21 -9.63
C GLY A 47 5.34 0.70 -8.60
N LEU A 48 5.08 -0.42 -7.93
CA LEU A 48 6.00 -1.02 -6.97
C LEU A 48 7.31 -1.45 -7.67
N ALA A 49 7.23 -2.12 -8.81
CA ALA A 49 8.44 -2.50 -9.56
C ALA A 49 9.26 -1.27 -9.97
N MET A 50 8.61 -0.19 -10.41
CA MET A 50 9.28 1.09 -10.71
C MET A 50 9.93 1.72 -9.47
N LEU A 51 9.30 1.63 -8.30
CA LEU A 51 9.84 2.13 -7.03
C LEU A 51 11.03 1.30 -6.53
N PHE A 52 11.01 -0.03 -6.75
CA PHE A 52 12.19 -0.86 -6.52
C PHE A 52 13.36 -0.39 -7.37
N TRP A 53 13.13 -0.15 -8.67
CA TRP A 53 14.18 0.36 -9.56
C TRP A 53 14.66 1.75 -9.17
N SER A 54 13.75 2.69 -8.87
CA SER A 54 14.14 4.05 -8.47
C SER A 54 14.95 4.05 -7.18
N ARG A 55 14.66 3.14 -6.24
CA ARG A 55 15.41 3.03 -4.99
C ARG A 55 16.78 2.38 -5.18
N TRP A 56 16.87 1.26 -5.91
CA TRP A 56 18.02 0.37 -5.81
C TRP A 56 18.71 0.02 -7.12
N ALA A 57 18.11 0.26 -8.29
CA ALA A 57 18.71 -0.18 -9.55
C ALA A 57 20.13 0.38 -9.73
N GLY A 58 20.37 1.63 -9.36
CA GLY A 58 21.70 2.26 -9.46
C GLY A 58 22.76 1.66 -8.54
N GLU A 59 22.35 1.19 -7.35
CA GLU A 59 23.23 0.56 -6.37
C GLU A 59 23.50 -0.91 -6.69
N LEU A 60 22.57 -1.57 -7.39
CA LEU A 60 22.64 -2.98 -7.75
C LEU A 60 23.06 -3.24 -9.20
N LEU A 61 23.53 -2.22 -9.94
CA LEU A 61 24.08 -2.44 -11.28
C LEU A 61 25.16 -3.52 -11.23
N LEU A 62 25.13 -4.46 -12.17
CA LEU A 62 25.97 -5.66 -12.13
C LEU A 62 27.47 -5.34 -11.97
N TYR A 63 27.93 -4.21 -12.52
CA TYR A 63 29.33 -3.78 -12.42
C TYR A 63 29.74 -3.17 -11.06
N ARG A 64 28.79 -2.82 -10.19
CA ARG A 64 29.06 -2.16 -8.89
C ARG A 64 29.68 -3.11 -7.86
N ASP A 65 29.26 -4.38 -7.87
CA ASP A 65 29.72 -5.41 -6.95
C ASP A 65 29.87 -6.72 -7.71
N GLN A 66 31.12 -7.00 -8.12
CA GLN A 66 31.49 -8.19 -8.90
C GLN A 66 31.70 -9.44 -8.03
N SER A 67 31.47 -9.36 -6.72
CA SER A 67 31.52 -10.54 -5.87
C SER A 67 30.39 -11.52 -6.24
N PRO A 68 30.57 -12.84 -6.02
CA PRO A 68 29.51 -13.82 -6.32
C PRO A 68 28.18 -13.50 -5.63
N ILE A 69 28.23 -13.00 -4.39
CA ILE A 69 27.06 -12.63 -3.60
C ILE A 69 26.40 -11.36 -4.17
N GLY A 70 27.19 -10.35 -4.53
CA GLY A 70 26.70 -9.12 -5.15
C GLY A 70 26.02 -9.37 -6.49
N LEU A 71 26.65 -10.16 -7.37
CA LEU A 71 26.09 -10.57 -8.65
C LEU A 71 24.82 -11.41 -8.50
N PHE A 72 24.79 -12.31 -7.51
CA PHE A 72 23.59 -13.10 -7.20
C PHE A 72 22.43 -12.19 -6.76
N LEU A 73 22.67 -11.27 -5.83
CA LEU A 73 21.66 -10.31 -5.37
C LEU A 73 21.15 -9.45 -6.53
N ALA A 74 22.06 -8.84 -7.29
CA ALA A 74 21.72 -7.95 -8.40
C ALA A 74 20.90 -8.67 -9.47
N THR A 75 21.31 -9.89 -9.85
CA THR A 75 20.58 -10.71 -10.83
C THR A 75 19.18 -11.04 -10.32
N ASN A 76 19.07 -11.51 -9.08
CA ASN A 76 17.76 -11.81 -8.47
C ASN A 76 16.87 -10.56 -8.42
N PHE A 77 17.42 -9.41 -8.04
CA PHE A 77 16.70 -8.14 -8.01
C PHE A 77 16.14 -7.77 -9.38
N PHE A 78 16.98 -7.72 -10.42
CA PHE A 78 16.53 -7.31 -11.76
C PHE A 78 15.55 -8.31 -12.38
N VAL A 79 15.78 -9.62 -12.21
CA VAL A 79 14.85 -10.64 -12.71
C VAL A 79 13.52 -10.55 -11.98
N ALA A 80 13.50 -10.57 -10.64
CA ALA A 80 12.26 -10.54 -9.87
C ALA A 80 11.43 -9.29 -10.16
N THR A 81 12.07 -8.12 -10.19
CA THR A 81 11.40 -6.83 -10.42
C THR A 81 10.95 -6.66 -11.88
N ALA A 82 11.69 -7.17 -12.87
CA ALA A 82 11.25 -7.17 -14.27
C ALA A 82 10.05 -8.09 -14.49
N LEU A 83 10.06 -9.29 -13.91
CA LEU A 83 8.91 -10.19 -13.92
C LEU A 83 7.70 -9.56 -13.22
N LEU A 84 7.94 -8.86 -12.11
CA LEU A 84 6.90 -8.11 -11.40
C LEU A 84 6.35 -6.98 -12.26
N PHE A 85 7.20 -6.23 -12.98
CA PHE A 85 6.80 -5.10 -13.84
C PHE A 85 5.97 -5.54 -15.05
N VAL A 86 6.42 -6.59 -15.75
CA VAL A 86 5.71 -7.15 -16.91
C VAL A 86 4.48 -7.96 -16.49
N GLY A 87 4.46 -8.48 -15.26
CA GLY A 87 3.38 -9.29 -14.73
C GLY A 87 3.39 -10.70 -15.32
N TYR A 88 4.55 -11.35 -15.29
CA TYR A 88 4.70 -12.77 -15.60
C TYR A 88 4.83 -13.56 -14.30
N HIS A 89 3.97 -14.55 -14.10
CA HIS A 89 3.75 -15.21 -12.81
C HIS A 89 3.60 -14.18 -11.68
N SER A 90 2.76 -13.17 -11.89
CA SER A 90 2.70 -11.91 -11.13
C SER A 90 2.73 -12.08 -9.61
N ARG A 91 1.99 -13.07 -9.08
CA ARG A 91 1.96 -13.34 -7.62
C ARG A 91 3.28 -13.93 -7.11
N VAL A 92 3.89 -14.82 -7.87
CA VAL A 92 5.21 -15.41 -7.55
C VAL A 92 6.30 -14.36 -7.67
N ALA A 93 6.29 -13.56 -8.74
CA ALA A 93 7.23 -12.46 -8.92
C ALA A 93 7.12 -11.41 -7.80
N ALA A 94 5.91 -11.16 -7.30
CA ALA A 94 5.66 -10.27 -6.16
C ALA A 94 6.25 -10.83 -4.86
N VAL A 95 6.04 -12.13 -4.58
CA VAL A 95 6.69 -12.80 -3.44
C VAL A 95 8.21 -12.74 -3.57
N TRP A 96 8.76 -13.09 -4.73
CA TRP A 96 10.21 -13.08 -4.96
C TRP A 96 10.80 -11.68 -4.77
N THR A 97 10.17 -10.64 -5.34
CA THR A 97 10.60 -9.25 -5.18
C THR A 97 10.56 -8.82 -3.71
N GLY A 98 9.50 -9.16 -2.99
CA GLY A 98 9.39 -8.89 -1.55
C GLY A 98 10.46 -9.59 -0.73
N LEU A 99 10.75 -10.87 -1.02
CA LEU A 99 11.81 -11.63 -0.34
C LEU A 99 13.20 -11.07 -0.62
N VAL A 100 13.48 -10.65 -1.87
CA VAL A 100 14.73 -9.94 -2.19
C VAL A 100 14.83 -8.65 -1.39
N GLY A 101 13.76 -7.85 -1.33
CA GLY A 101 13.73 -6.63 -0.52
C GLY A 101 13.95 -6.89 0.99
N LEU A 102 13.37 -7.95 1.54
CA LEU A 102 13.61 -8.35 2.94
C LEU A 102 15.03 -8.86 3.17
N ALA A 103 15.62 -9.60 2.23
CA ALA A 103 17.02 -10.01 2.28
C ALA A 103 17.95 -8.79 2.26
N MET A 104 17.65 -7.80 1.41
CA MET A 104 18.37 -6.52 1.40
C MET A 104 18.27 -5.80 2.74
N TYR A 105 17.09 -5.76 3.35
CA TYR A 105 16.87 -5.11 4.64
C TYR A 105 17.59 -5.81 5.79
N TYR A 106 17.31 -7.10 6.02
CA TYR A 106 17.81 -7.82 7.19
C TYR A 106 19.25 -8.32 7.04
N TYR A 107 19.57 -8.97 5.92
CA TYR A 107 20.89 -9.56 5.75
C TYR A 107 21.90 -8.51 5.30
N PHE A 108 21.68 -7.87 4.17
CA PHE A 108 22.66 -6.90 3.68
C PHE A 108 22.67 -5.59 4.49
N GLY A 109 21.50 -5.12 4.92
CA GLY A 109 21.36 -3.91 5.72
C GLY A 109 21.90 -4.10 7.15
N PHE A 110 21.21 -4.90 7.97
CA PHE A 110 21.59 -5.08 9.38
C PHE A 110 22.82 -5.98 9.57
N GLN A 111 22.83 -7.18 8.98
CA GLN A 111 23.90 -8.15 9.26
C GLN A 111 25.25 -7.73 8.65
N LEU A 112 25.24 -7.17 7.43
CA LEU A 112 26.46 -6.74 6.73
C LEU A 112 26.73 -5.23 6.85
N GLY A 113 25.90 -4.49 7.59
CA GLY A 113 26.15 -3.07 7.91
C GLY A 113 25.92 -2.09 6.76
N ARG A 114 25.13 -2.43 5.73
CA ARG A 114 24.73 -1.46 4.68
C ARG A 114 23.61 -0.55 5.21
N GLU A 115 23.98 0.40 6.07
CA GLU A 115 23.05 1.31 6.78
C GLU A 115 21.93 1.91 5.90
N PRO A 116 22.19 2.38 4.65
CA PRO A 116 21.16 2.97 3.80
C PRO A 116 19.99 2.02 3.45
N TRP A 117 20.16 0.72 3.66
CA TRP A 117 19.16 -0.31 3.36
C TRP A 117 18.27 -0.62 4.57
N THR A 118 18.63 -0.13 5.77
CA THR A 118 17.94 -0.41 7.04
C THR A 118 16.81 0.58 7.37
N HIS A 119 16.61 1.61 6.54
CA HIS A 119 15.56 2.59 6.77
C HIS A 119 14.15 2.01 6.61
N HIS A 120 13.20 2.37 7.47
CA HIS A 120 11.84 1.79 7.47
C HIS A 120 11.08 1.86 6.14
N HIS A 121 11.41 2.80 5.24
CA HIS A 121 10.80 2.88 3.92
C HIS A 121 11.18 1.73 2.99
N THR A 122 12.36 1.13 3.16
CA THR A 122 12.78 -0.05 2.39
C THR A 122 12.00 -1.28 2.82
N TYR A 123 11.76 -1.41 4.12
CA TYR A 123 10.90 -2.44 4.70
C TYR A 123 9.46 -2.33 4.18
N LEU A 124 8.88 -1.13 4.18
CA LEU A 124 7.53 -0.91 3.63
C LEU A 124 7.43 -1.34 2.16
N LEU A 125 8.41 -0.97 1.34
CA LEU A 125 8.43 -1.31 -0.09
C LEU A 125 8.49 -2.84 -0.30
N ALA A 126 9.31 -3.54 0.50
CA ALA A 126 9.38 -5.00 0.49
C ALA A 126 8.05 -5.66 0.93
N VAL A 127 7.46 -5.20 2.03
CA VAL A 127 6.17 -5.71 2.53
C VAL A 127 5.04 -5.42 1.54
N ALA A 128 5.04 -4.25 0.88
CA ALA A 128 4.05 -3.92 -0.14
C ALA A 128 4.09 -4.89 -1.33
N ALA A 129 5.28 -5.34 -1.74
CA ALA A 129 5.42 -6.39 -2.75
C ALA A 129 4.89 -7.75 -2.27
N LEU A 130 5.06 -8.10 -1.00
CA LEU A 130 4.44 -9.31 -0.45
C LEU A 130 2.91 -9.20 -0.40
N LEU A 131 2.38 -8.05 0.01
CA LEU A 131 0.93 -7.81 0.07
C LEU A 131 0.29 -7.79 -1.31
N ILE A 132 0.96 -7.26 -2.35
CA ILE A 132 0.40 -7.27 -3.71
C ILE A 132 0.29 -8.69 -4.28
N ALA A 133 1.09 -9.64 -3.79
CA ALA A 133 0.93 -11.06 -4.14
C ALA A 133 -0.40 -11.66 -3.65
N LEU A 134 -1.05 -11.04 -2.65
CA LEU A 134 -2.36 -11.45 -2.13
C LEU A 134 -3.53 -10.82 -2.91
N THR A 135 -3.24 -10.08 -3.98
CA THR A 135 -4.24 -9.46 -4.86
C THR A 135 -4.31 -10.16 -6.22
N PRO A 136 -5.36 -9.93 -7.03
CA PRO A 136 -5.43 -10.39 -8.42
C PRO A 136 -4.55 -9.54 -9.37
N CYS A 137 -3.34 -9.12 -8.97
CA CYS A 137 -2.47 -8.20 -9.71
C CYS A 137 -1.98 -8.69 -11.08
N GLY A 138 -2.17 -9.98 -11.38
CA GLY A 138 -1.91 -10.59 -12.69
C GLY A 138 -3.14 -10.72 -13.60
N ARG A 139 -4.33 -10.26 -13.20
CA ARG A 139 -5.55 -10.34 -14.02
C ARG A 139 -5.75 -9.14 -14.95
N SER A 140 -5.03 -8.04 -14.76
CA SER A 140 -5.04 -6.85 -15.64
C SER A 140 -3.62 -6.35 -15.92
N TYR A 141 -3.40 -5.73 -17.08
CA TYR A 141 -2.14 -5.10 -17.51
C TYR A 141 -0.88 -5.95 -17.30
N SER A 142 -0.98 -7.26 -17.53
CA SER A 142 0.07 -8.24 -17.25
C SER A 142 0.27 -9.19 -18.43
N LEU A 143 1.46 -9.77 -18.54
CA LEU A 143 1.71 -10.86 -19.48
C LEU A 143 0.86 -12.10 -19.15
N ASP A 144 0.63 -12.39 -17.86
CA ASP A 144 -0.26 -13.46 -17.42
C ASP A 144 -1.66 -13.33 -18.04
N ARG A 145 -2.21 -12.10 -18.05
CA ARG A 145 -3.50 -11.78 -18.64
C ARG A 145 -3.48 -11.99 -20.15
N TYR A 146 -2.49 -11.43 -20.82
CA TYR A 146 -2.33 -11.57 -22.27
C TYR A 146 -2.31 -13.04 -22.69
N LEU A 147 -1.48 -13.85 -22.04
CA LEU A 147 -1.40 -15.30 -22.30
C LEU A 147 -2.69 -16.04 -21.96
N ALA A 148 -3.44 -15.62 -20.94
CA ALA A 148 -4.72 -16.21 -20.60
C ALA A 148 -5.81 -15.89 -21.65
N VAL A 149 -5.84 -14.65 -22.16
CA VAL A 149 -6.77 -14.25 -23.23
C VAL A 149 -6.46 -15.00 -24.53
N MET A 150 -5.18 -15.03 -24.95
CA MET A 150 -4.79 -15.78 -26.15
C MET A 150 -5.17 -17.27 -26.07
N ARG A 151 -5.03 -17.89 -24.89
CA ARG A 151 -5.44 -19.28 -24.69
C ARG A 151 -6.95 -19.46 -24.79
N ALA A 152 -7.73 -18.53 -24.24
CA ALA A 152 -9.19 -18.55 -24.35
C ALA A 152 -9.65 -18.38 -25.80
N GLU A 153 -9.06 -17.43 -26.55
CA GLU A 153 -9.35 -17.21 -27.97
C GLU A 153 -9.06 -18.45 -28.82
N ARG A 154 -7.91 -19.10 -28.62
CA ARG A 154 -7.56 -20.36 -29.30
C ARG A 154 -8.52 -21.50 -28.98
N ALA A 155 -9.12 -21.50 -27.80
CA ALA A 155 -10.13 -22.46 -27.37
C ALA A 155 -11.57 -22.02 -27.70
N SER A 156 -11.75 -20.88 -28.38
CA SER A 156 -13.07 -20.27 -28.64
C SER A 156 -13.92 -20.05 -27.37
N LEU A 157 -13.25 -19.77 -26.24
CA LEU A 157 -13.87 -19.45 -24.96
C LEU A 157 -13.90 -17.93 -24.73
N ALA A 158 -14.82 -17.47 -23.89
CA ALA A 158 -14.85 -16.08 -23.46
C ALA A 158 -13.54 -15.71 -22.72
N PRO A 159 -13.01 -14.49 -22.90
CA PRO A 159 -11.82 -14.05 -22.17
C PRO A 159 -12.09 -14.05 -20.66
N PRO A 160 -11.12 -14.43 -19.82
CA PRO A 160 -11.32 -14.43 -18.36
C PRO A 160 -11.71 -13.03 -17.83
N ALA A 161 -12.36 -12.93 -16.68
CA ALA A 161 -12.74 -11.64 -16.12
C ALA A 161 -11.52 -10.89 -15.52
N GLU A 162 -11.49 -9.56 -15.65
CA GLU A 162 -10.54 -8.65 -14.98
C GLU A 162 -11.01 -8.29 -13.56
N ARG A 163 -11.45 -9.29 -12.81
CA ARG A 163 -11.98 -9.12 -11.46
C ARG A 163 -11.32 -10.12 -10.53
N GLY A 164 -11.34 -9.87 -9.24
CA GLY A 164 -10.97 -10.86 -8.24
C GLY A 164 -11.11 -10.33 -6.82
N ASN A 165 -10.78 -11.20 -5.87
CA ASN A 165 -10.90 -10.93 -4.45
C ASN A 165 -10.10 -9.67 -4.01
N LEU A 166 -10.72 -8.84 -3.17
CA LEU A 166 -10.18 -7.55 -2.71
C LEU A 166 -9.44 -7.60 -1.36
N TRP A 167 -9.27 -8.78 -0.76
CA TRP A 167 -8.61 -8.99 0.54
C TRP A 167 -7.22 -8.40 0.58
N GLY A 168 -6.36 -8.69 -0.40
CA GLY A 168 -5.00 -8.17 -0.44
C GLY A 168 -4.94 -6.64 -0.46
N LEU A 169 -5.87 -5.96 -1.16
CA LEU A 169 -5.94 -4.50 -1.15
C LEU A 169 -6.33 -3.97 0.23
N ARG A 170 -7.18 -4.69 0.97
CA ARG A 170 -7.55 -4.32 2.34
C ARG A 170 -6.43 -4.53 3.33
N LEU A 171 -5.61 -5.56 3.14
CA LEU A 171 -4.38 -5.73 3.93
C LEU A 171 -3.40 -4.59 3.68
N ILE A 172 -3.29 -4.08 2.45
CA ILE A 172 -2.53 -2.85 2.16
C ILE A 172 -3.12 -1.66 2.92
N VAL A 173 -4.45 -1.49 2.90
CA VAL A 173 -5.13 -0.44 3.68
C VAL A 173 -4.83 -0.53 5.18
N VAL A 174 -4.89 -1.74 5.75
CA VAL A 174 -4.57 -1.98 7.16
C VAL A 174 -3.10 -1.65 7.44
N GLN A 175 -2.19 -2.11 6.58
CA GLN A 175 -0.75 -1.82 6.71
C GLN A 175 -0.48 -0.31 6.72
N LEU A 176 -1.12 0.46 5.83
CA LEU A 176 -0.99 1.92 5.79
C LEU A 176 -1.55 2.58 7.05
N SER A 177 -2.72 2.13 7.52
CA SER A 177 -3.32 2.64 8.76
C SER A 177 -2.47 2.37 9.99
N VAL A 178 -1.92 1.17 10.11
CA VAL A 178 -0.98 0.80 11.18
C VAL A 178 0.27 1.66 11.11
N LEU A 179 0.82 1.87 9.90
CA LEU A 179 1.99 2.72 9.71
C LEU A 179 1.72 4.15 10.18
N TYR A 180 0.64 4.77 9.73
CA TYR A 180 0.28 6.12 10.17
C TYR A 180 0.05 6.21 11.68
N LEU A 181 -0.62 5.21 12.26
CA LEU A 181 -0.90 5.19 13.69
C LEU A 181 0.38 5.18 14.51
N PHE A 182 1.30 4.25 14.21
CA PHE A 182 2.55 4.16 14.95
C PHE A 182 3.51 5.31 14.63
N ALA A 183 3.47 5.87 13.42
CA ALA A 183 4.21 7.07 13.07
C ALA A 183 3.73 8.30 13.87
N ALA A 184 2.42 8.46 14.06
CA ALA A 184 1.84 9.52 14.87
C ALA A 184 2.15 9.31 16.37
N PHE A 185 2.04 8.06 16.82
CA PHE A 185 2.31 7.67 18.21
C PHE A 185 3.75 7.95 18.59
N ASP A 186 4.71 7.54 17.77
CA ASP A 186 6.13 7.81 17.99
C ASP A 186 6.42 9.32 18.11
N LYS A 187 5.74 10.14 17.30
CA LYS A 187 5.83 11.61 17.31
C LYS A 187 5.00 12.30 18.39
N SER A 188 4.23 11.57 19.21
CA SER A 188 3.37 12.15 20.26
C SER A 188 4.14 12.49 21.56
N ASN A 189 5.46 12.52 21.52
CA ASN A 189 6.31 12.88 22.64
C ASN A 189 6.66 14.38 22.64
N TYR A 190 7.04 14.92 23.80
CA TYR A 190 7.35 16.35 23.95
C TYR A 190 8.49 16.82 23.03
N ALA A 191 9.51 16.00 22.79
CA ALA A 191 10.65 16.39 21.97
C ALA A 191 10.26 16.64 20.50
N PHE A 192 9.22 15.95 20.00
CA PHE A 192 8.67 16.24 18.68
C PHE A 192 7.63 17.36 18.73
N LEU A 193 6.66 17.30 19.64
CA LEU A 193 5.55 18.26 19.71
C LEU A 193 5.98 19.69 20.05
N SER A 194 7.13 19.87 20.71
CA SER A 194 7.69 21.20 20.98
C SER A 194 8.18 21.94 19.73
N GLY A 195 8.32 21.26 18.58
CA GLY A 195 8.93 21.83 17.38
C GLY A 195 10.41 21.51 17.23
N ALA A 196 11.09 21.10 18.30
CA ALA A 196 12.55 20.96 18.31
C ALA A 196 13.07 19.99 17.24
N ARG A 197 12.35 18.89 16.93
CA ARG A 197 12.74 17.97 15.84
C ARG A 197 12.58 18.59 14.46
N ILE A 198 11.52 19.37 14.24
CA ILE A 198 11.31 20.08 12.97
C ILE A 198 12.36 21.18 12.78
N GLU A 199 12.70 21.91 13.84
CA GLU A 199 13.82 22.88 13.83
C GLU A 199 15.14 22.20 13.46
N GLN A 200 15.48 21.07 14.11
CA GLN A 200 16.70 20.32 13.81
C GLN A 200 16.76 19.87 12.34
N ILE A 201 15.66 19.37 11.80
CA ILE A 201 15.56 18.99 10.39
C ILE A 201 15.77 20.21 9.49
N PHE A 202 15.13 21.33 9.80
CA PHE A 202 15.26 22.56 9.02
C PHE A 202 16.71 23.09 9.02
N LEU A 203 17.35 23.15 10.19
CA LEU A 203 18.75 23.56 10.32
C LEU A 203 19.66 22.61 9.54
N TRP A 204 19.47 21.30 9.69
CA TRP A 204 20.31 20.29 9.04
C TRP A 204 20.28 20.39 7.51
N TYR A 205 19.11 20.60 6.90
CA TYR A 205 18.98 20.57 5.45
C TYR A 205 19.04 21.95 4.76
N TYR A 206 18.76 23.05 5.47
CA TYR A 206 18.54 24.35 4.82
C TYR A 206 19.34 25.52 5.39
N ALA A 207 19.54 25.60 6.70
CA ALA A 207 20.10 26.79 7.34
C ALA A 207 21.47 26.58 7.98
N GLY A 208 21.93 25.34 8.12
CA GLY A 208 23.21 25.01 8.76
C GLY A 208 23.25 25.49 10.22
N SER A 209 24.28 26.29 10.56
CA SER A 209 24.46 26.86 11.89
C SER A 209 23.61 28.10 12.18
N ASP A 210 23.01 28.71 11.16
CA ASP A 210 22.33 29.99 11.30
C ASP A 210 20.90 29.76 11.78
N TYR A 211 20.67 29.97 13.08
CA TYR A 211 19.35 29.79 13.68
C TYR A 211 18.44 30.99 13.41
N PRO A 212 17.37 30.85 12.58
CA PRO A 212 16.52 31.98 12.27
C PRO A 212 15.63 32.34 13.46
N ALA A 213 15.61 33.63 13.79
CA ALA A 213 14.77 34.15 14.87
C ALA A 213 13.29 33.83 14.63
N GLY A 214 12.63 33.26 15.64
CA GLY A 214 11.20 32.95 15.60
C GLY A 214 10.82 31.60 14.97
N LEU A 215 11.77 30.73 14.60
CA LEU A 215 11.48 29.42 14.00
C LEU A 215 10.68 28.47 14.92
N ALA A 216 10.90 28.58 16.24
CA ALA A 216 10.35 27.64 17.21
C ALA A 216 8.81 27.56 17.20
N TRP A 217 8.14 28.71 17.11
CA TRP A 217 6.68 28.74 17.14
C TRP A 217 6.03 28.10 15.88
N PRO A 218 6.43 28.48 14.65
CA PRO A 218 6.03 27.76 13.44
C PRO A 218 6.36 26.27 13.48
N ALA A 219 7.55 25.90 13.98
CA ALA A 219 7.96 24.49 14.07
C ALA A 219 7.07 23.68 15.01
N ALA A 220 6.67 24.25 16.15
CA ALA A 220 5.72 23.63 17.08
C ALA A 220 4.34 23.43 16.43
N ILE A 221 3.81 24.46 15.74
CA ILE A 221 2.54 24.37 15.02
C ILE A 221 2.60 23.26 13.96
N VAL A 222 3.65 23.23 13.16
CA VAL A 222 3.85 22.20 12.13
C VAL A 222 3.93 20.82 12.77
N SER A 223 4.64 20.67 13.89
CA SER A 223 4.77 19.39 14.59
C SER A 223 3.43 18.85 15.06
N VAL A 224 2.62 19.70 15.71
CA VAL A 224 1.26 19.34 16.15
C VAL A 224 0.38 19.01 14.94
N ALA A 225 0.45 19.80 13.86
CA ALA A 225 -0.32 19.58 12.64
C ALA A 225 0.03 18.25 11.97
N VAL A 226 1.31 17.89 11.90
CA VAL A 226 1.78 16.60 11.36
C VAL A 226 1.22 15.44 12.17
N VAL A 227 1.35 15.47 13.50
CA VAL A 227 0.84 14.39 14.37
C VAL A 227 -0.68 14.27 14.28
N ALA A 228 -1.40 15.40 14.31
CA ALA A 228 -2.84 15.42 14.17
C ALA A 228 -3.29 14.87 12.81
N LEU A 229 -2.60 15.26 11.74
CA LEU A 229 -2.87 14.73 10.40
C LEU A 229 -2.60 13.23 10.34
N GLU A 230 -1.47 12.73 10.84
CA GLU A 230 -1.15 11.30 10.81
C GLU A 230 -2.20 10.46 11.56
N TYR A 231 -2.66 10.89 12.74
CA TYR A 231 -3.79 10.22 13.42
C TYR A 231 -5.08 10.27 12.60
N CYS A 232 -5.40 11.42 11.99
CA CYS A 232 -6.54 11.55 11.10
C CYS A 232 -6.44 10.61 9.89
N LEU A 233 -5.26 10.45 9.30
CA LEU A 233 -5.03 9.54 8.18
C LEU A 233 -5.16 8.08 8.63
N ALA A 234 -4.54 7.71 9.76
CA ALA A 234 -4.57 6.36 10.32
C ALA A 234 -6.00 5.84 10.54
N LEU A 235 -6.80 6.66 11.22
CA LEU A 235 -8.16 6.30 11.63
C LEU A 235 -9.19 6.67 10.58
N GLY A 236 -8.98 7.74 9.82
CA GLY A 236 -9.99 8.30 8.92
C GLY A 236 -9.94 7.79 7.48
N LEU A 237 -8.77 7.48 6.90
CA LEU A 237 -8.69 7.03 5.50
C LEU A 237 -9.42 5.71 5.20
N PRO A 238 -9.42 4.70 6.10
CA PRO A 238 -10.16 3.46 5.87
C PRO A 238 -11.63 3.68 5.58
N PHE A 239 -12.26 4.68 6.23
CA PHE A 239 -13.69 4.93 6.11
C PHE A 239 -14.02 5.85 4.93
N ARG A 240 -14.94 5.39 4.07
CA ARG A 240 -15.33 6.10 2.83
C ARG A 240 -15.78 7.56 3.05
N ARG A 241 -16.47 7.83 4.17
CA ARG A 241 -17.03 9.16 4.47
C ARG A 241 -15.95 10.21 4.76
N SER A 242 -14.95 9.85 5.55
CA SER A 242 -13.82 10.71 5.92
C SER A 242 -12.74 10.77 4.85
N ARG A 243 -12.54 9.66 4.11
CA ARG A 243 -11.52 9.53 3.07
C ARG A 243 -11.51 10.69 2.06
N ARG A 244 -12.68 11.14 1.60
CA ARG A 244 -12.78 12.24 0.61
C ARG A 244 -12.14 13.55 1.11
N TYR A 245 -12.08 13.76 2.41
CA TYR A 245 -11.47 14.94 3.03
C TYR A 245 -9.99 14.75 3.35
N LEU A 246 -9.52 13.50 3.42
CA LEU A 246 -8.19 13.15 3.92
C LEU A 246 -7.21 12.74 2.81
N VAL A 247 -7.70 12.31 1.65
CA VAL A 247 -6.83 11.95 0.52
C VAL A 247 -5.99 13.14 0.07
N LEU A 248 -6.59 14.31 -0.17
CA LEU A 248 -5.84 15.48 -0.63
C LEU A 248 -4.83 15.98 0.40
N PRO A 249 -5.19 16.20 1.69
CA PRO A 249 -4.21 16.52 2.72
C PRO A 249 -3.10 15.49 2.86
N GLY A 250 -3.43 14.19 2.80
CA GLY A 250 -2.43 13.12 2.87
C GLY A 250 -1.47 13.10 1.68
N LEU A 251 -1.98 13.29 0.45
CA LEU A 251 -1.12 13.39 -0.74
C LEU A 251 -0.27 14.66 -0.72
N ALA A 252 -0.83 15.80 -0.28
CA ALA A 252 -0.09 17.04 -0.12
C ALA A 252 1.01 16.90 0.93
N PHE A 253 0.74 16.25 2.06
CA PHE A 253 1.73 15.94 3.08
C PHE A 253 2.90 15.11 2.52
N HIS A 254 2.61 14.04 1.78
CA HIS A 254 3.64 13.24 1.13
C HIS A 254 4.41 14.01 0.05
N ALA A 255 3.74 14.86 -0.72
CA ALA A 255 4.39 15.71 -1.70
C ALA A 255 5.33 16.75 -1.06
N ILE A 256 4.93 17.36 0.05
CA ILE A 256 5.78 18.27 0.83
C ILE A 256 7.01 17.51 1.31
N ILE A 257 6.84 16.35 1.97
CA ILE A 257 7.98 15.52 2.43
C ILE A 257 8.88 15.13 1.26
N TYR A 258 8.31 14.76 0.10
CA TYR A 258 9.07 14.37 -1.08
C TYR A 258 9.96 15.50 -1.58
N LEU A 259 9.47 16.75 -1.53
CA LEU A 259 10.20 17.92 -2.01
C LEU A 259 11.18 18.45 -0.97
N THR A 260 10.88 18.31 0.32
CA THR A 260 11.66 18.93 1.39
C THR A 260 12.63 18.00 2.10
N LEU A 261 12.39 16.69 2.08
CA LEU A 261 13.23 15.71 2.77
C LEU A 261 13.77 14.69 1.76
N PRO A 262 15.00 14.18 1.94
CA PRO A 262 15.61 13.19 1.04
C PRO A 262 15.04 11.78 1.26
N VAL A 263 13.72 11.65 1.35
CA VAL A 263 12.99 10.39 1.61
C VAL A 263 12.02 10.09 0.47
N TYR A 264 12.48 10.27 -0.76
CA TYR A 264 11.68 10.27 -1.98
C TYR A 264 10.81 9.01 -2.16
N THR A 265 11.42 7.84 -1.98
CA THR A 265 10.76 6.56 -2.25
C THR A 265 9.66 6.23 -1.24
N PHE A 266 9.75 6.76 -0.01
CA PHE A 266 8.70 6.59 0.98
C PHE A 266 7.41 7.28 0.56
N SER A 267 7.48 8.60 0.29
CA SER A 267 6.31 9.40 -0.12
C SER A 267 5.68 8.86 -1.41
N ALA A 268 6.51 8.45 -2.37
CA ALA A 268 6.02 7.86 -3.62
C ALA A 268 5.34 6.49 -3.39
N THR A 269 5.87 5.66 -2.48
CA THR A 269 5.23 4.39 -2.10
C THR A 269 3.88 4.66 -1.42
N MET A 270 3.81 5.60 -0.49
CA MET A 270 2.56 5.94 0.20
C MET A 270 1.51 6.47 -0.78
N ALA A 271 1.89 7.37 -1.69
CA ALA A 271 1.00 7.90 -2.72
C ALA A 271 0.52 6.81 -3.69
N LEU A 272 1.37 5.86 -4.08
CA LEU A 272 0.98 4.72 -4.91
C LEU A 272 -0.04 3.82 -4.20
N LEU A 273 0.24 3.48 -2.94
CA LEU A 273 -0.61 2.57 -2.17
C LEU A 273 -1.96 3.20 -1.79
N TYR A 274 -2.13 4.52 -1.94
CA TYR A 274 -3.45 5.16 -1.81
C TYR A 274 -4.47 4.63 -2.83
N LEU A 275 -4.02 4.07 -3.95
CA LEU A 275 -4.90 3.36 -4.89
C LEU A 275 -5.72 2.24 -4.21
N ALA A 276 -5.18 1.62 -3.15
CA ALA A 276 -5.87 0.59 -2.39
C ALA A 276 -7.03 1.13 -1.53
N TYR A 277 -7.03 2.43 -1.19
CA TYR A 277 -8.18 3.02 -0.50
C TYR A 277 -9.38 3.13 -1.44
N PHE A 278 -9.20 3.49 -2.71
CA PHE A 278 -10.32 3.71 -3.62
C PHE A 278 -11.12 2.44 -3.92
N ASP A 279 -12.41 2.62 -4.24
CA ASP A 279 -13.24 1.53 -4.72
C ASP A 279 -12.68 1.04 -6.08
N ALA A 280 -12.36 -0.25 -6.18
CA ALA A 280 -11.70 -0.81 -7.34
C ALA A 280 -12.52 -0.63 -8.63
N ASP A 281 -13.85 -0.68 -8.54
CA ASP A 281 -14.74 -0.48 -9.69
C ASP A 281 -14.88 1.01 -10.04
N ALA A 282 -14.74 1.91 -9.07
CA ALA A 282 -14.65 3.35 -9.36
C ALA A 282 -13.35 3.69 -10.10
N VAL A 283 -12.22 3.10 -9.70
CA VAL A 283 -10.93 3.24 -10.41
C VAL A 283 -11.05 2.71 -11.83
N ASP A 284 -11.66 1.53 -12.01
CA ASP A 284 -11.92 0.95 -13.33
C ASP A 284 -12.72 1.88 -14.25
N LYS A 285 -13.80 2.48 -13.74
CA LYS A 285 -14.62 3.45 -14.52
C LYS A 285 -13.80 4.66 -14.97
N VAL A 286 -12.91 5.18 -14.13
CA VAL A 286 -12.03 6.29 -14.50
C VAL A 286 -11.06 5.85 -15.60
N ILE A 287 -10.43 4.68 -15.45
CA ILE A 287 -9.51 4.14 -16.45
C ILE A 287 -10.21 3.89 -17.78
N ALA A 288 -11.41 3.29 -17.78
CA ALA A 288 -12.19 3.06 -18.97
C ALA A 288 -12.52 4.38 -19.71
N ARG A 289 -12.86 5.44 -18.97
CA ARG A 289 -13.06 6.79 -19.55
C ARG A 289 -11.78 7.33 -20.19
N LEU A 290 -10.64 7.21 -19.51
CA LEU A 290 -9.34 7.66 -20.03
C LEU A 290 -8.91 6.86 -21.28
N GLN A 291 -9.29 5.59 -21.37
CA GLN A 291 -9.04 4.73 -22.52
C GLN A 291 -10.06 4.89 -23.66
N GLY A 292 -11.07 5.77 -23.52
CA GLY A 292 -12.13 5.94 -24.52
C GLY A 292 -13.10 4.76 -24.63
N THR A 293 -13.07 3.82 -23.69
CA THR A 293 -13.94 2.63 -23.66
C THR A 293 -15.14 2.77 -22.70
N GLY A 294 -15.13 3.79 -21.85
CA GLY A 294 -16.23 4.09 -20.93
C GLY A 294 -17.40 4.75 -21.67
N SER A 295 -18.62 4.20 -21.52
CA SER A 295 -19.84 4.84 -22.02
C SER A 295 -19.92 6.27 -21.50
N VAL A 296 -19.91 7.25 -22.42
CA VAL A 296 -20.46 8.57 -22.13
C VAL A 296 -21.94 8.33 -21.89
N ALA A 297 -22.37 8.34 -20.63
CA ALA A 297 -23.79 8.43 -20.35
C ALA A 297 -24.23 9.77 -20.98
N THR A 298 -24.93 9.70 -22.10
CA THR A 298 -25.59 10.81 -22.75
C THR A 298 -26.59 11.38 -21.74
N ALA A 299 -26.17 12.41 -21.00
CA ALA A 299 -27.05 13.25 -20.22
C ALA A 299 -27.87 14.10 -21.18
N ARG A 300 -28.92 13.51 -21.78
CA ARG A 300 -30.05 14.18 -22.46
C ARG A 300 -31.09 13.13 -22.80
N GLY A 301 -32.04 12.94 -21.90
CA GLY A 301 -33.24 12.13 -22.10
C GLY A 301 -34.10 12.30 -20.85
N GLU A 302 -35.32 12.82 -21.03
CA GLU A 302 -36.34 13.13 -20.01
C GLU A 302 -36.35 14.58 -19.50
N ILE A 303 -36.58 15.51 -20.45
CA ILE A 303 -37.62 16.53 -20.27
C ILE A 303 -38.55 16.39 -21.48
N SER A 304 -39.63 15.64 -21.29
CA SER A 304 -40.86 15.72 -22.10
C SER A 304 -42.03 15.49 -21.16
#